data_AF-A0A5N7WJ40-F1
#
_entry.id   AF-A0A5N7WJ40-F1
#
_cell.length_a   1.000
_cell.length_b   1.000
_cell.length_c   1.000
_cell.angle_alpha   90.00
_cell.angle_beta   90.00
_cell.angle_gamma   90.00
#
_symmetry.space_group_name_H-M   'P 1'
#
loop_
_entity.id
_entity.type
_entity.pdbx_description
1 polymer ?
#
loop_
_entity_poly.entity_id
_entity_poly.type
_entity_poly.pdbx_seq_one_letter_code
_entity_poly.pdbx_strand_id
1 'polypeptide(L)' 'MKNLFSPPKTCTGTLVGTNGNAFALLAQFEKCAKAAGWTKDEIKKVQNEAKKGDYDNLVSTLSIHLDD' A
#
# COMPACT_ATOMS: atom_id res chain seq x y z
N MET A 1 -2.07 -4.46 12.24
CA MET A 1 -0.72 -4.46 11.62
C MET A 1 0.01 -3.17 12.00
N LYS A 2 1.34 -3.11 11.85
CA LYS A 2 2.16 -1.90 12.07
C LYS A 2 2.83 -1.47 10.75
N ASN A 3 3.24 -0.22 10.62
CA ASN A 3 3.98 0.26 9.45
C ASN A 3 5.25 -0.58 9.24
N LEU A 4 5.50 -0.99 8.00
CA LEU A 4 6.64 -1.84 7.63
C LEU A 4 7.99 -1.10 7.64
N PHE A 5 8.01 0.19 7.95
CA PHE A 5 9.19 1.06 7.99
C PHE A 5 9.33 1.78 9.34
N SER A 6 10.58 2.07 9.71
CA SER A 6 10.95 2.90 10.85
C SER A 6 12.07 3.84 10.40
N PRO A 7 11.83 5.17 10.27
CA PRO A 7 10.57 5.87 10.57
C PRO A 7 9.40 5.44 9.67
N PRO A 8 8.14 5.61 10.10
CA PRO A 8 6.96 5.27 9.30
C PRO A 8 7.00 5.96 7.94
N LYS A 9 6.64 5.21 6.90
CA LYS A 9 6.45 5.76 5.55
C LYS A 9 5.00 5.65 5.13
N THR A 10 4.48 6.77 4.65
CA THR A 10 3.13 6.92 4.11
C THR A 10 3.19 7.67 2.77
N CYS A 11 2.10 7.62 2.00
CA CYS A 11 1.92 8.43 0.81
C CYS A 11 0.47 8.92 0.76
N THR A 12 0.23 10.10 0.16
CA THR A 12 -1.12 10.68 0.09
C THR A 12 -1.98 9.97 -0.93
N GLY A 13 -3.03 9.28 -0.48
CA GLY A 13 -3.95 8.58 -1.37
C GLY A 13 -5.01 7.77 -0.64
N THR A 14 -6.10 7.46 -1.33
CA THR A 14 -7.20 6.67 -0.80
C THR A 14 -7.40 5.38 -1.57
N LEU A 15 -7.83 4.33 -0.87
CA LEU A 15 -8.32 3.09 -1.47
C LEU A 15 -9.82 3.14 -1.76
N VAL A 16 -10.53 4.17 -1.27
CA VAL A 16 -11.97 4.34 -1.45
C VAL A 16 -12.31 4.49 -2.93
N GLY A 17 -13.33 3.76 -3.39
CA GLY A 17 -13.75 3.77 -4.80
C GLY A 17 -12.92 2.86 -5.72
N THR A 18 -11.90 2.18 -5.20
CA THR A 18 -11.20 1.13 -5.95
C THR A 18 -12.07 -0.11 -5.99
N ASN A 19 -12.68 -0.41 -7.13
CA ASN A 19 -13.63 -1.51 -7.37
C ASN A 19 -13.12 -2.89 -6.91
N GLY A 20 -13.17 -3.24 -5.62
CA GLY A 20 -13.02 -4.60 -5.05
C GLY A 20 -11.78 -5.41 -5.45
N ASN A 21 -10.89 -4.87 -6.28
CA ASN A 21 -9.93 -5.63 -7.06
C ASN A 21 -8.54 -5.40 -6.48
N ALA A 22 -7.94 -6.48 -5.98
CA ALA A 22 -6.60 -6.49 -5.43
C ALA A 22 -5.56 -5.84 -6.36
N PHE A 23 -5.64 -6.06 -7.67
CA PHE A 23 -4.70 -5.48 -8.63
C PHE A 23 -4.86 -3.96 -8.75
N ALA A 24 -6.11 -3.46 -8.73
CA ALA A 24 -6.38 -2.04 -8.78
C ALA A 24 -5.87 -1.33 -7.52
N LEU A 25 -6.06 -1.94 -6.34
CA LEU A 25 -5.55 -1.44 -5.06
C LEU A 25 -4.01 -1.38 -5.05
N LEU A 26 -3.35 -2.45 -5.50
CA LEU A 26 -1.88 -2.49 -5.60
C LEU A 26 -1.34 -1.44 -6.58
N ALA A 27 -2.01 -1.23 -7.72
CA ALA A 27 -1.62 -0.23 -8.70
C ALA A 27 -1.81 1.21 -8.17
N GLN A 28 -2.88 1.46 -7.43
CA GLN A 28 -3.15 2.75 -6.79
C GLN A 28 -2.09 3.08 -5.75
N PHE A 29 -1.78 2.14 -4.85
CA PHE A 29 -0.71 2.27 -3.89
C PHE A 29 0.66 2.51 -4.56
N GLU A 30 0.97 1.74 -5.61
CA GLU A 30 2.24 1.90 -6.34
C GLU A 30 2.40 3.30 -6.94
N LYS A 31 1.33 3.87 -7.52
CA LYS A 31 1.36 5.25 -8.04
C LYS A 31 1.61 6.26 -6.92
N CYS A 32 0.91 6.13 -5.80
CA CYS A 32 1.05 6.98 -4.62
C CYS A 32 2.46 6.92 -4.03
N ALA A 33 2.98 5.72 -3.80
CA ALA A 33 4.32 5.51 -3.24
C ALA A 33 5.42 6.05 -4.17
N LYS A 34 5.28 5.89 -5.49
CA LYS A 34 6.20 6.50 -6.47
C LYS A 34 6.18 8.03 -6.39
N ALA A 35 5.00 8.64 -6.28
CA ALA A 35 4.87 10.09 -6.14
C ALA A 35 5.49 10.60 -4.83
N ALA A 36 5.43 9.81 -3.75
CA ALA A 36 6.07 10.09 -2.48
C ALA A 36 7.59 9.77 -2.46
N GLY A 37 8.19 9.39 -3.59
CA GLY A 37 9.63 9.15 -3.71
C GLY A 37 10.11 7.81 -3.15
N TRP A 38 9.22 6.83 -2.98
CA TRP A 38 9.60 5.51 -2.50
C TRP A 38 10.41 4.76 -3.54
N THR A 39 11.37 3.97 -3.07
CA THR A 39 12.16 3.10 -3.93
C THR A 39 11.34 1.90 -4.42
N LYS A 40 11.77 1.29 -5.53
CA LYS A 40 11.12 0.08 -6.07
C LYS A 40 11.10 -1.06 -5.05
N ASP A 41 12.12 -1.20 -4.23
CA ASP A 41 12.22 -2.28 -3.25
C ASP A 41 11.29 -2.06 -2.05
N GLU A 42 11.10 -0.81 -1.64
CA GLU A 42 10.13 -0.46 -0.59
C GLU A 42 8.69 -0.72 -1.04
N ILE A 43 8.37 -0.37 -2.28
CA ILE A 43 7.06 -0.66 -2.87
C ILE A 43 6.85 -2.17 -2.94
N LYS A 44 7.83 -2.93 -3.43
CA LYS A 44 7.76 -4.40 -3.48
C LYS A 44 7.59 -5.01 -2.10
N LYS A 45 8.24 -4.48 -1.07
CA LYS A 45 8.10 -4.96 0.32
C LYS A 45 6.65 -4.87 0.79
N VAL A 46 5.99 -3.72 0.59
CA VAL A 46 4.58 -3.55 0.97
C VAL A 46 3.67 -4.44 0.12
N GLN A 47 3.88 -4.48 -1.20
CA GLN A 47 3.07 -5.32 -2.10
C GLN A 47 3.18 -6.81 -1.75
N ASN A 48 4.37 -7.28 -1.37
CA ASN A 48 4.58 -8.67 -0.95
C ASN A 48 3.86 -8.97 0.36
N GLU A 49 3.90 -8.06 1.33
CA GLU A 49 3.18 -8.24 2.59
C GLU A 49 1.66 -8.23 2.38
N ALA A 50 1.17 -7.32 1.55
CA ALA A 50 -0.25 -7.23 1.21
C ALA A 50 -0.78 -8.52 0.56
N LYS A 51 0.06 -9.21 -0.23
CA LYS A 51 -0.29 -10.47 -0.94
C LYS A 51 -0.17 -11.74 -0.09
N LYS A 52 0.33 -11.69 1.15
CA LYS A 52 0.50 -12.89 2.00
C LYS A 52 -0.80 -13.40 2.61
N GLY A 53 -1.81 -12.55 2.72
CA GLY A 53 -3.09 -12.89 3.32
C GLY A 53 -4.25 -12.84 2.32
N ASP A 54 -5.45 -12.73 2.86
CA ASP A 54 -6.68 -12.53 2.11
C ASP A 54 -6.85 -11.06 1.67
N TYR A 55 -8.01 -10.76 1.11
CA TYR A 55 -8.35 -9.42 0.67
C TYR A 55 -8.31 -8.39 1.82
N ASP A 56 -8.74 -8.77 3.02
CA ASP A 56 -8.72 -7.89 4.19
C ASP A 56 -7.29 -7.58 4.63
N ASN A 57 -6.39 -8.57 4.57
CA ASN A 57 -4.95 -8.35 4.77
C ASN A 57 -4.39 -7.38 3.74
N LEU A 58 -4.76 -7.52 2.46
CA LEU A 58 -4.33 -6.63 1.39
C LEU A 58 -4.78 -5.19 1.68
N VAL A 59 -6.06 -4.98 1.98
CA VAL A 59 -6.59 -3.63 2.27
C VAL A 59 -5.93 -3.06 3.52
N SER A 60 -5.85 -3.82 4.60
CA SER A 60 -5.28 -3.34 5.87
C SER A 60 -3.79 -3.00 5.74
N THR A 61 -3.02 -3.81 5.00
CA THR A 61 -1.59 -3.52 4.76
C THR A 61 -1.40 -2.23 3.98
N LEU A 62 -2.17 -2.03 2.91
CA LEU A 62 -2.07 -0.84 2.07
C LEU A 62 -2.51 0.42 2.84
N SER A 63 -3.62 0.36 3.57
CA SER A 63 -4.15 1.49 4.34
C SER A 63 -3.17 2.01 5.41
N ILE A 64 -2.31 1.18 5.97
CA ILE A 64 -1.28 1.60 6.95
C ILE A 64 -0.21 2.52 6.34
N HIS A 65 -0.06 2.46 5.02
CA HIS A 65 0.93 3.22 4.26
C HIS A 65 0.29 4.37 3.47
N LEU A 66 -0.97 4.68 3.76
CA LEU A 66 -1.70 5.78 3.15
C LEU A 66 -2.06 6.80 4.23
N ASP A 67 -1.81 8.07 3.94
CA ASP A 67 -2.33 9.20 4.71
C ASP A 67 -3.41 9.89 3.87
N ASP A 68 -4.51 10.28 4.52
CA ASP A 68 -5.65 11.03 3.95
C ASP A 68 -5.44 12.54 4.14
#